data_AF-A0A261D441-F1
#
_entry.id   AF-A0A261D441-F1
#
_cell.length_a   1.000
_cell.length_b   1.000
_cell.length_c   1.000
_cell.angle_alpha   90.00
_cell.angle_beta   90.00
_cell.angle_gamma   90.00
#
_symmetry.space_group_name_H-M   'P 1'
#
loop_
_entity.id
_entity.type
_entity.pdbx_description
1 polymer ?
#
loop_
_entity_poly.entity_id
_entity_poly.type
_entity_poly.pdbx_seq_one_letter_code
_entity_poly.pdbx_strand_id
1 'polypeptide(L)'
;MASAGMNELHRSIGALRHHIVALKLQYGDVDSVRRMTNDLDRLEIDLHDFEKSPPPLMRPPVNKNDVVYVPDSKSDESAWLGAQDEGLGFHSRERTK
;
A
#
# COMPACT_ATOMS: atom_id res chain seq x y z
N MET A 1 16.29 -17.38 -0.82
CA MET A 1 15.24 -17.07 0.18
C MET A 1 13.99 -16.51 -0.50
N ALA A 2 14.01 -15.30 -1.07
CA ALA A 2 12.84 -14.68 -1.71
C ALA A 2 12.22 -15.54 -2.85
N SER A 3 13.04 -16.08 -3.77
CA SER A 3 12.54 -16.95 -4.85
C SER A 3 11.93 -18.27 -4.36
N ALA A 4 12.45 -18.86 -3.28
CA ALA A 4 11.89 -20.09 -2.72
C ALA A 4 10.51 -19.83 -2.07
N GLY A 5 10.37 -18.71 -1.37
CA GLY A 5 9.07 -18.26 -0.84
C GLY A 5 8.08 -17.95 -1.95
N MET A 6 8.53 -17.32 -3.04
CA MET A 6 7.69 -17.05 -4.21
C MET A 6 7.17 -18.32 -4.87
N ASN A 7 8.03 -19.32 -5.05
CA ASN A 7 7.65 -20.62 -5.61
C ASN A 7 6.62 -21.35 -4.72
N GLU A 8 6.75 -21.24 -3.39
CA GLU A 8 5.77 -21.82 -2.47
C GLU A 8 4.42 -21.09 -2.51
N LEU A 9 4.45 -19.76 -2.66
CA LEU A 9 3.24 -18.96 -2.84
C LEU A 9 2.49 -19.35 -4.13
N HIS A 10 3.19 -19.48 -5.25
CA HIS A 10 2.63 -20.00 -6.52
C HIS A 10 1.98 -21.38 -6.34
N ARG A 11 2.67 -22.31 -5.66
CA ARG A 11 2.11 -23.63 -5.35
C ARG A 11 0.84 -23.55 -4.51
N SER A 12 0.85 -22.69 -3.48
CA SER A 12 -0.29 -22.50 -2.57
C SER A 12 -1.51 -21.93 -3.28
N ILE A 13 -1.32 -20.95 -4.17
CA ILE A 13 -2.38 -20.38 -5.02
C ILE A 13 -2.95 -21.46 -5.94
N GLY A 14 -2.10 -22.26 -6.58
CA GLY A 14 -2.53 -23.39 -7.41
C GLY A 14 -3.35 -24.43 -6.64
N ALA A 15 -2.95 -24.75 -5.40
CA ALA A 15 -3.71 -25.65 -4.53
C ALA A 15 -5.06 -25.05 -4.13
N LEU A 16 -5.10 -23.76 -3.77
CA LEU A 16 -6.32 -23.05 -3.43
C LEU A 16 -7.31 -23.03 -4.60
N ARG A 17 -6.83 -22.84 -5.84
CA ARG A 17 -7.63 -22.96 -7.07
C ARG A 17 -8.33 -24.31 -7.16
N HIS A 18 -7.59 -25.39 -6.93
CA HIS A 18 -8.16 -26.74 -6.95
C HIS A 18 -9.26 -26.93 -5.89
N HIS A 19 -9.01 -26.47 -4.66
CA HIS A 19 -9.99 -26.55 -3.58
C HIS A 19 -11.26 -25.74 -3.88
N ILE A 20 -11.14 -24.52 -4.41
CA ILE A 20 -12.30 -23.69 -4.77
C ILE A 20 -13.12 -24.34 -5.89
N VAL A 21 -12.48 -24.98 -6.88
CA VAL A 21 -13.19 -25.74 -7.92
C VAL A 21 -13.95 -26.93 -7.31
N ALA A 22 -13.36 -27.65 -6.37
CA ALA A 22 -14.05 -28.74 -5.66
C ALA A 22 -15.27 -28.23 -4.88
N LEU A 23 -15.14 -27.08 -4.20
CA LEU A 23 -16.27 -26.42 -3.52
C LEU A 23 -17.36 -26.01 -4.52
N LYS A 24 -17.00 -25.47 -5.68
CA LYS A 24 -17.96 -25.13 -6.74
C LYS A 24 -18.70 -26.35 -7.28
N LEU A 25 -18.02 -27.49 -7.41
CA LEU A 25 -18.66 -28.74 -7.84
C LEU A 25 -19.64 -29.26 -6.77
N GLN A 26 -19.30 -29.12 -5.49
CA GLN A 26 -20.11 -29.63 -4.38
C GLN A 26 -21.31 -28.73 -4.03
N TYR A 27 -21.12 -27.41 -4.04
CA TYR A 27 -22.09 -26.44 -3.56
C TYR A 27 -22.70 -25.57 -4.67
N GLY A 28 -22.24 -25.72 -5.91
CA GLY A 28 -22.67 -24.91 -7.04
C GLY A 28 -22.04 -23.52 -7.08
N ASP A 29 -22.48 -22.71 -8.05
CA ASP A 29 -22.02 -21.33 -8.23
C ASP A 29 -22.77 -20.34 -7.33
N VAL A 30 -22.65 -20.54 -6.02
CA VAL A 30 -23.22 -19.63 -5.01
C VAL A 30 -22.33 -18.41 -4.81
N ASP A 31 -22.90 -17.33 -4.27
CA ASP A 31 -22.21 -16.05 -4.13
C ASP A 31 -20.89 -16.12 -3.34
N SER A 32 -20.83 -16.98 -2.31
CA SER A 32 -19.60 -17.20 -1.54
C SER A 32 -18.49 -17.86 -2.36
N VAL A 33 -18.82 -18.86 -3.18
CA VAL A 33 -17.87 -19.55 -4.08
C VAL A 33 -17.39 -18.61 -5.19
N ARG A 34 -18.31 -17.82 -5.76
CA ARG A 34 -17.97 -16.82 -6.77
C ARG A 34 -17.04 -15.75 -6.20
N ARG A 35 -17.28 -15.29 -4.96
CA ARG A 35 -16.41 -14.35 -4.27
C ARG A 35 -15.01 -14.94 -4.03
N MET A 36 -14.91 -16.18 -3.54
CA MET A 36 -13.61 -16.85 -3.37
C MET A 36 -12.84 -16.99 -4.69
N THR A 37 -13.54 -17.27 -5.80
CA THR A 37 -12.91 -17.34 -7.13
C THR A 37 -12.38 -15.96 -7.54
N ASN A 38 -13.17 -14.91 -7.38
CA ASN A 38 -12.74 -13.53 -7.67
C ASN A 38 -11.55 -13.10 -6.81
N ASP A 39 -11.55 -13.47 -5.53
CA ASP A 39 -10.46 -13.13 -4.61
C ASP A 39 -9.17 -13.87 -4.99
N LEU A 40 -9.27 -15.12 -5.45
CA LEU A 40 -8.14 -15.88 -5.99
C LEU A 40 -7.58 -15.24 -7.26
N ASP A 41 -8.45 -14.86 -8.21
CA ASP A 41 -8.00 -14.21 -9.44
C ASP A 41 -7.32 -12.86 -9.14
N ARG A 42 -7.81 -12.11 -8.12
CA ARG A 42 -7.13 -10.90 -7.63
C ARG A 42 -5.76 -11.18 -7.03
N LEU A 43 -5.64 -12.23 -6.21
CA LEU A 43 -4.36 -12.65 -5.63
C LEU A 43 -3.32 -12.99 -6.72
N GLU A 44 -3.73 -13.62 -7.82
CA GLU A 44 -2.84 -13.90 -8.95
C GLU A 44 -2.38 -12.62 -9.68
N ILE A 45 -3.28 -11.65 -9.84
CA ILE A 45 -2.95 -10.33 -10.40
C ILE A 45 -1.96 -9.61 -9.49
N ASP A 46 -2.25 -9.54 -8.19
CA ASP A 46 -1.39 -8.87 -7.21
C ASP A 46 0.00 -9.51 -7.15
N LEU A 47 0.07 -10.84 -7.24
CA LEU A 47 1.34 -11.57 -7.27
C LEU A 47 2.17 -11.23 -8.50
N HIS A 48 1.52 -11.21 -9.68
CA HIS A 48 2.18 -10.83 -10.93
C HIS A 48 2.70 -9.39 -10.91
N ASP A 49 1.90 -8.47 -10.37
CA ASP A 49 2.29 -7.06 -10.23
C ASP A 49 3.44 -6.90 -9.22
N PHE A 50 3.43 -7.67 -8.12
CA PHE A 50 4.54 -7.73 -7.18
C PHE A 50 5.83 -8.26 -7.84
N GLU A 51 5.74 -9.29 -8.67
CA GLU A 51 6.91 -9.85 -9.38
C GLU A 51 7.48 -8.86 -10.42
N LYS A 52 6.61 -8.10 -11.09
CA LYS A 52 7.02 -7.07 -12.06
C LYS A 52 7.61 -5.84 -11.40
N SER A 53 7.04 -5.41 -10.28
CA SER A 53 7.42 -4.19 -9.59
C SER A 53 7.49 -4.43 -8.08
N PRO A 54 8.53 -5.16 -7.62
CA PRO A 54 8.65 -5.46 -6.20
C PRO A 54 8.83 -4.15 -5.42
N PRO A 55 8.08 -3.96 -4.32
CA PRO A 55 8.24 -2.77 -3.49
C PRO A 55 9.66 -2.74 -2.91
N PRO A 56 10.18 -1.54 -2.58
CA PRO A 56 11.45 -1.45 -1.89
C PRO A 56 11.36 -2.23 -0.57
N LEU A 57 12.43 -2.98 -0.26
CA LEU A 57 12.52 -3.66 1.02
C LEU A 57 12.27 -2.65 2.15
N MET A 58 11.47 -3.05 3.14
CA MET A 58 11.24 -2.23 4.32
C MET A 58 12.59 -1.78 4.85
N ARG A 59 12.83 -0.46 4.85
CA ARG A 59 14.04 0.08 5.44
C ARG A 59 14.02 -0.32 6.91
N PRO A 60 15.18 -0.68 7.49
CA PRO A 60 15.27 -0.83 8.93
C PRO A 60 14.73 0.44 9.61
N PRO A 61 14.19 0.33 10.84
CA PRO A 61 13.69 1.49 11.57
C PRO A 61 14.72 2.62 11.54
N VAL A 62 14.26 3.82 11.24
CA VAL A 62 15.08 5.04 11.07
C VAL A 62 16.12 5.08 12.17
N ASN A 63 17.41 5.13 11.80
CA ASN A 63 18.46 5.25 12.79
C ASN A 63 18.23 6.58 13.53
N LYS A 64 18.37 6.61 14.86
CA LYS A 64 18.25 7.85 15.62
C LYS A 64 19.20 8.95 15.09
N ASN A 65 20.29 8.56 14.44
CA ASN A 65 21.23 9.47 13.79
C ASN A 65 20.68 10.13 12.51
N ASP A 66 19.65 9.55 11.89
CA ASP A 66 18.95 10.12 10.72
C ASP A 66 17.82 11.09 11.16
N VAL A 67 17.57 11.21 12.47
CA VAL A 67 16.60 12.15 13.03
C VAL A 67 17.27 13.49 13.25
N VAL A 68 16.96 14.47 12.40
CA VAL A 68 17.36 15.86 12.63
C VAL A 68 16.48 16.43 13.74
N TYR A 69 17.09 16.80 14.86
CA TYR A 69 16.40 17.51 15.94
C TYR A 69 15.96 18.89 15.45
N VAL A 70 14.65 19.13 15.49
CA VAL A 70 14.05 20.46 15.26
C VAL A 70 13.77 21.07 16.63
N PRO A 71 14.44 22.18 17.01
CA PRO A 71 14.19 22.83 18.29
C PRO A 71 12.76 23.39 18.39
N ASP A 72 12.16 23.33 19.58
CA ASP A 72 10.84 23.94 19.86
C ASP A 72 10.88 25.48 19.96
N SER A 73 12.05 26.08 19.78
CA SER A 73 12.19 27.54 19.69
C SER A 73 11.46 28.06 18.47
N LYS A 74 10.87 29.26 18.58
CA LYS A 74 10.29 29.93 17.42
C LYS A 74 11.31 30.00 16.29
N SER A 75 10.90 29.55 15.09
CA SER A 75 11.69 29.73 13.89
C SER A 75 11.92 31.22 13.62
N ASP A 76 13.04 31.55 13.01
CA ASP A 76 13.31 32.92 12.56
C ASP A 76 12.26 33.33 11.52
N GLU A 77 11.41 34.30 11.87
CA GLU A 77 10.34 34.79 10.99
C GLU A 77 10.91 35.38 9.68
N SER A 78 12.16 35.87 9.71
CA SER A 78 12.79 36.42 8.52
C SER A 78 13.15 35.37 7.47
N ALA A 79 13.34 34.10 7.88
CA ALA A 79 13.52 32.98 6.97
C ALA A 79 12.26 32.66 6.15
N TRP A 80 11.09 33.18 6.56
CA TRP A 80 9.80 32.97 5.92
C TRP A 80 9.27 34.23 5.21
N LEU A 81 10.00 35.35 5.24
CA LEU A 81 9.68 36.56 4.48
C LEU A 81 9.75 36.26 2.97
N GLY A 82 8.66 36.51 2.24
CA GLY A 82 8.57 36.23 0.80
C GLY A 82 8.06 34.84 0.44
N ALA A 83 7.95 33.90 1.40
CA ALA A 83 7.33 32.58 1.14
C ALA A 83 5.83 32.67 0.78
N GLN A 84 5.22 33.82 1.06
CA GLN A 84 3.82 34.14 0.72
C GLN A 84 3.65 34.56 -0.75
N ASP A 85 4.76 34.89 -1.43
CA ASP A 85 4.79 35.45 -2.79
C ASP A 85 4.74 34.37 -3.89
N GLU A 86 4.75 33.08 -3.51
CA GLU A 86 4.54 31.96 -4.44
C GLU A 86 3.07 31.78 -4.87
N GLY A 87 2.17 32.69 -4.44
CA GLY A 87 0.89 32.92 -5.11
C GLY A 87 -0.13 31.77 -5.06
N LEU A 88 -0.05 30.86 -4.09
CA LEU A 88 -1.01 29.76 -3.91
C LEU A 88 -1.60 29.71 -2.49
N GLY A 89 -2.39 30.73 -2.16
CA GLY A 89 -3.61 30.54 -1.36
C GLY A 89 -3.53 30.72 0.16
N PHE A 90 -3.55 31.96 0.63
CA PHE A 90 -4.26 32.29 1.87
C PHE A 90 -5.13 33.54 1.66
N HIS A 91 -6.27 33.36 0.98
CA HIS A 91 -7.35 34.33 1.11
C HIS A 91 -8.04 34.05 2.43
N SER A 92 -7.79 34.91 3.44
CA SER A 92 -8.68 35.06 4.58
C SER A 92 -10.07 35.33 4.03
N ARG A 93 -10.93 34.31 4.07
CA ARG A 93 -12.37 34.51 3.82
C ARG A 93 -12.92 35.05 5.13
N GLU A 94 -13.63 36.17 5.07
CA GLU A 94 -14.43 36.61 6.21
C GLU A 94 -15.35 35.47 6.64
N ARG A 95 -15.38 35.19 7.95
CA ARG A 95 -16.30 34.23 8.53
C ARG A 95 -17.69 34.85 8.45
N THR A 96 -18.53 34.37 7.53
CA THR A 96 -19.95 34.69 7.52
C THR A 96 -20.59 34.30 8.86
N LYS A 97 -20.97 35.30 9.67
CA LYS A 97 -22.34 35.81 9.78
C LYS A 97 -22.34 37.16 10.49
#